data_AF-A0A2R6EJ93-F1
#
_entry.id   AF-A0A2R6EJ93-F1
#
_cell.length_a   1.000
_cell.length_b   1.000
_cell.length_c   1.000
_cell.angle_alpha   90.00
_cell.angle_beta   90.00
_cell.angle_gamma   90.00
#
_symmetry.space_group_name_H-M   'P 1'
#
loop_
_entity.id
_entity.type
_entity.pdbx_description
1 polymer ?
#
loop_
_entity_poly.entity_id
_entity_poly.type
_entity_poly.pdbx_seq_one_letter_code
_entity_poly.pdbx_strand_id
1 'polypeptide(L)' 'MAPKSEWVDDSWRFASNAPWMSPAVDPETNNVFYAVGNPNPMLNGAVRPGPNKYSDSITAIPSATANCPRSC' A
#
# COMPACT_ATOMS: atom_id res chain seq x y z
N MET A 1 -1.32 2.41 2.80
CA MET A 1 -0.75 1.15 3.34
C MET A 1 0.64 1.43 3.91
N ALA A 2 0.72 2.00 5.12
CA ALA A 2 1.98 2.26 5.85
C ALA A 2 1.66 2.49 7.33
N PRO A 3 1.58 1.44 8.17
CA PRO A 3 1.22 1.59 9.57
C PRO A 3 2.37 2.26 10.34
N LYS A 4 2.02 3.24 11.17
CA LYS A 4 2.99 4.07 11.92
C LYS A 4 3.97 3.25 12.76
N SER A 5 3.53 2.13 13.31
CA SER A 5 4.34 1.26 14.19
C SER A 5 5.38 0.41 13.45
N GLU A 6 5.32 0.31 12.13
CA GLU A 6 6.21 -0.55 11.32
C GLU A 6 7.19 0.25 10.46
N TRP A 7 7.21 1.57 10.66
CA TRP A 7 8.04 2.53 9.95
C TRP A 7 8.74 3.41 10.98
N VAL A 8 9.99 3.78 10.70
CA VAL A 8 10.77 4.61 11.60
C VAL A 8 10.20 6.03 11.64
N ASP A 9 10.08 6.60 12.83
CA ASP A 9 9.58 7.96 13.07
C ASP A 9 8.36 8.31 12.20
N ASP A 10 8.41 9.44 11.49
CA ASP A 10 7.36 9.90 10.59
C ASP A 10 7.58 9.49 9.12
N SER A 11 8.51 8.57 8.85
CA SER A 11 8.82 8.15 7.46
C SER A 11 7.62 7.52 6.74
N TRP A 12 6.67 6.93 7.47
CA TRP A 12 5.41 6.39 6.92
C TRP A 12 4.61 7.43 6.12
N ARG A 13 4.75 8.72 6.44
CA ARG A 13 4.06 9.82 5.75
C ARG A 13 4.56 10.03 4.32
N PHE A 14 5.78 9.57 4.03
CA PHE A 14 6.46 9.72 2.76
C PHE A 14 6.72 8.39 2.07
N ALA A 15 5.99 7.33 2.46
CA ALA A 15 6.22 5.97 2.01
C ALA A 15 6.06 5.77 0.49
N SER A 16 5.38 6.65 -0.23
CA SER A 16 4.94 6.47 -1.62
C SER A 16 3.96 5.30 -1.76
N ASN A 17 4.44 4.04 -1.77
CA ASN A 17 3.64 2.81 -1.84
C ASN A 17 2.53 2.88 -2.91
N ALA A 18 2.77 3.56 -4.02
CA ALA A 18 1.75 3.87 -5.02
C ALA A 18 1.41 2.63 -5.86
N PRO A 19 0.11 2.32 -6.07
CA PRO A 19 -0.30 1.21 -6.92
C PRO A 19 -0.37 1.65 -8.39
N TRP A 20 0.75 1.53 -9.10
CA TRP A 20 0.86 1.97 -10.50
C TRP A 20 0.16 1.06 -11.51
N MET A 21 -0.19 -0.15 -11.09
CA MET A 21 -0.84 -1.15 -11.94
C MET A 21 -2.34 -1.18 -11.69
N SER A 22 -3.10 -1.48 -12.74
CA SER A 22 -4.54 -1.73 -12.62
C SER A 22 -4.80 -2.86 -11.62
N PRO A 23 -5.76 -2.71 -10.69
CA PRO A 23 -6.10 -3.77 -9.75
C PRO A 23 -6.80 -4.94 -10.44
N ALA A 24 -6.69 -6.13 -9.86
CA ALA A 24 -7.47 -7.30 -10.25
C ALA A 24 -8.69 -7.44 -9.34
N VAL A 25 -9.83 -7.86 -9.89
CA VAL A 25 -11.07 -8.07 -9.13
C VAL A 25 -11.44 -9.54 -9.17
N ASP A 26 -11.64 -10.14 -8.01
CA ASP A 26 -12.21 -11.48 -7.86
C ASP A 26 -13.67 -11.37 -7.39
N PRO A 27 -14.64 -11.66 -8.27
CA PRO A 27 -16.06 -11.59 -7.94
C PRO A 27 -16.52 -12.74 -7.03
N GLU A 28 -15.81 -13.88 -6.97
CA GLU A 28 -16.21 -15.02 -6.13
C GLU A 28 -15.96 -14.74 -4.65
N THR A 29 -14.80 -14.14 -4.35
CA THR A 29 -14.42 -13.78 -2.98
C THR A 29 -14.72 -12.33 -2.64
N ASN A 30 -15.26 -11.55 -3.60
CA ASN A 30 -15.57 -10.14 -3.48
C ASN A 30 -14.35 -9.30 -3.04
N ASN A 31 -13.16 -9.62 -3.56
CA ASN A 31 -11.90 -8.97 -3.24
C ASN A 31 -11.33 -8.20 -4.43
N VAL A 32 -10.64 -7.10 -4.13
CA VAL A 32 -9.85 -6.31 -5.07
C VAL A 32 -8.38 -6.43 -4.66
N PHE A 33 -7.53 -6.82 -5.60
CA PHE A 33 -6.10 -6.99 -5.38
C PHE A 33 -5.33 -5.81 -5.96
N TYR A 34 -4.49 -5.18 -5.14
CA TYR A 34 -3.59 -4.11 -5.53
C TYR A 34 -2.14 -4.55 -5.43
N ALA A 35 -1.35 -4.28 -6.46
CA ALA A 35 0.11 -4.31 -6.36
C ALA A 35 0.58 -3.01 -5.72
N VAL A 36 1.15 -3.09 -4.52
CA VAL A 36 1.66 -1.95 -3.76
C VAL A 36 3.09 -1.67 -4.20
N GLY A 37 3.34 -0.42 -4.62
CA GLY A 37 4.66 0.01 -5.06
C GLY A 37 5.71 0.08 -3.95
N ASN A 38 6.90 0.50 -4.36
CA ASN A 38 8.07 0.55 -3.52
C ASN A 38 8.00 1.65 -2.43
N PRO A 39 8.75 1.47 -1.34
CA PRO A 39 8.91 2.47 -0.31
C PRO A 39 9.81 3.62 -0.78
N ASN A 40 9.56 4.84 -0.31
CA ASN A 40 10.35 6.03 -0.65
C ASN A 40 11.19 6.53 0.55
N PRO A 41 12.46 6.97 0.36
CA PRO A 41 13.19 7.10 -0.91
C PRO A 41 13.49 5.78 -1.59
N MET A 42 13.29 5.72 -2.91
CA MET A 42 13.36 4.47 -3.70
C MET A 42 14.71 3.78 -3.57
N LEU A 43 15.81 4.53 -3.71
CA LEU A 43 17.18 3.98 -3.79
C LEU A 43 18.00 4.18 -2.52
N ASN A 44 17.49 4.90 -1.52
CA ASN A 44 18.18 5.13 -0.26
C ASN A 44 17.35 4.58 0.91
N GLY A 45 17.61 3.33 1.28
CA GLY A 45 16.97 2.67 2.42
C GLY A 45 17.54 3.11 3.78
N ALA A 46 18.74 3.70 3.83
CA ALA A 46 19.41 4.05 5.09
C ALA A 46 18.66 5.09 5.93
N VAL A 47 17.83 5.91 5.29
CA VAL A 47 17.01 6.95 5.96
C VAL A 47 15.64 6.44 6.41
N ARG A 48 15.30 5.19 6.08
CA ARG A 48 14.04 4.53 6.46
C ARG A 48 14.28 3.08 6.92
N PRO A 49 15.20 2.83 7.86
CA PRO A 49 15.50 1.49 8.34
C PRO A 49 14.24 0.78 8.84
N GLY A 50 14.20 -0.53 8.64
CA GLY A 50 13.10 -1.38 9.07
C GLY A 50 12.43 -2.11 7.90
N PRO A 51 11.34 -2.84 8.18
CA PRO A 51 10.70 -3.71 7.20
C PRO A 51 9.84 -2.94 6.18
N ASN A 52 9.50 -1.68 6.45
CA ASN A 52 8.63 -0.85 5.60
C ASN A 52 7.33 -1.59 5.22
N LYS A 53 6.70 -2.29 6.18
CA LYS A 53 5.67 -3.30 5.89
C LYS A 53 4.58 -2.78 4.96
N TYR A 54 4.16 -3.69 4.07
CA TYR A 54 3.19 -3.50 2.99
C TYR A 54 3.66 -2.71 1.77
N SER A 55 4.88 -2.18 1.75
CA SER A 55 5.51 -1.80 0.47
C SER A 55 5.95 -3.05 -0.30
N ASP A 56 6.11 -2.95 -1.61
CA ASP A 56 6.55 -4.07 -2.48
C ASP A 56 5.76 -5.37 -2.24
N SER A 57 4.44 -5.24 -2.11
CA SER A 57 3.56 -6.35 -1.72
C SER A 57 2.27 -6.38 -2.55
N ILE A 58 1.50 -7.45 -2.44
CA ILE A 58 0.15 -7.55 -2.99
C ILE A 58 -0.84 -7.51 -1.82
N THR A 59 -1.82 -6.61 -1.88
CA THR A 59 -2.86 -6.48 -0.85
C THR A 59 -4.22 -6.81 -1.43
N ALA A 60 -4.95 -7.70 -0.76
CA ALA A 60 -6.36 -7.96 -1.00
C ALA A 60 -7.22 -7.06 -0.11
N ILE A 61 -8.14 -6.32 -0.72
CA ILE A 61 -9.08 -5.43 -0.03
C ILE A 61 -10.49 -5.89 -0.40
N PRO A 62 -11.38 -6.14 0.58
CA PRO A 62 -12.79 -6.44 0.28
C PRO A 62 -13.41 -5.32 -0.56
N SER A 63 -14.13 -5.66 -1.63
CA SER A 63 -14.76 -4.72 -2.56
C SER A 63 -15.70 -3.74 -1.85
N ALA A 64 -16.41 -4.19 -0.81
CA ALA A 64 -17.24 -3.34 0.04
C ALA A 64 -16.46 -2.20 0.72
N THR A 65 -15.17 -2.42 1.02
CA THR A 65 -14.26 -1.45 1.62
C THR A 65 -13.46 -0.67 0.56
N ALA A 66 -13.21 -1.27 -0.60
CA ALA A 66 -12.56 -0.60 -1.74
C ALA A 66 -13.46 0.45 -2.41
N ASN A 67 -14.78 0.35 -2.24
CA ASN A 67 -15.72 1.39 -2.65
C ASN A 67 -15.60 2.61 -1.72
N CYS A 68 -14.72 3.56 -2.07
CA CYS A 68 -14.97 4.95 -1.70
C CYS A 68 -16.32 5.34 -2.33
N PRO A 69 -17.34 5.75 -1.55
CA PRO A 69 -18.63 6.15 -2.13
C PRO A 69 -18.36 7.21 -3.20
N ARG A 70 -19.03 7.13 -4.35
CA ARG A 70 -18.95 8.09 -5.47
C ARG A 70 -19.48 9.49 -5.08
N SER A 71 -18.94 10.10 -4.04
CA SER A 71 -19.32 11.43 -3.54
C SER A 71 -18.13 12.20 -2.95
N CYS A 72 -16.93 12.03 -3.50
CA CYS A 72 -15.83 12.98 -3.34
C CYS A 72 -15.52 13.61 -4.69
#